data_AF-A0A7S3KM21-F1
#
_entry.id   AF-A0A7S3KM21-F1
#
_cell.length_a   1.000
_cell.length_b   1.000
_cell.length_c   1.000
_cell.angle_alpha   90.00
_cell.angle_beta   90.00
_cell.angle_gamma   90.00
#
_symmetry.space_group_name_H-M   'P 1'
#
loop_
_entity.id
_entity.type
_entity.pdbx_description
1 polymer ?
#
loop_
_entity_poly.entity_id
_entity_poly.type
_entity_poly.pdbx_seq_one_letter_code
_entity_poly.pdbx_strand_id
1 'polypeptide(L)'
;DRSMLGSRDSEVCVLVQDTEKVDSVMDGQDFQVGRAVHEFRKRLMCQHIGVEDEDEIIDCASDEFWQFIKERAETNSEIYYKIFKAEPSNHQRNFDDLLADREAMENMSVQQKFDVYEKYIDGVIGHIVQYPIHYMANESLALDTLDYHHLVPKISFT
;
A
#
# COMPACT_ATOMS: atom_id res chain seq x y z
N ASP A 1 -5.77 -3.68 18.83
CA ASP A 1 -5.99 -3.57 20.28
C ASP A 1 -4.93 -2.79 21.04
N ARG A 2 -3.63 -3.04 20.82
CA ARG A 2 -2.52 -2.39 21.53
C ARG A 2 -2.69 -0.88 21.73
N SER A 3 -2.97 -0.15 20.66
CA SER A 3 -3.12 1.32 20.70
C SER A 3 -4.55 1.79 21.01
N MET A 4 -5.57 0.99 20.70
CA MET A 4 -6.97 1.45 20.68
C MET A 4 -7.80 1.09 21.92
N LEU A 5 -7.37 0.12 22.74
CA LEU A 5 -8.13 -0.30 23.93
C LEU A 5 -7.92 0.59 25.15
N GLY A 6 -6.88 1.43 25.19
CA GLY A 6 -6.54 2.32 26.30
C GLY A 6 -6.05 1.64 27.59
N SER A 7 -6.27 0.32 27.75
CA SER A 7 -5.76 -0.49 28.87
C SER A 7 -4.36 -1.07 28.63
N ARG A 8 -3.77 -0.80 27.45
CA ARG A 8 -2.49 -1.31 27.00
C ARG A 8 -1.48 -0.16 26.90
N ASP A 9 -0.98 0.15 25.71
CA ASP A 9 0.04 1.18 25.53
C ASP A 9 -0.57 2.58 25.69
N SER A 10 0.25 3.51 26.19
CA SER A 10 -0.12 4.93 26.25
C SER A 10 0.03 5.57 24.88
N GLU A 11 -1.08 6.07 24.34
CA GLU A 11 -1.14 6.75 23.06
C GLU A 11 -1.71 8.16 23.21
N VAL A 12 -1.39 9.05 22.27
CA VAL A 12 -1.97 10.39 22.20
C VAL A 12 -2.50 10.64 20.79
N CYS A 13 -3.66 11.27 20.68
CA CYS A 13 -4.23 11.69 19.41
C CYS A 13 -4.83 13.10 19.54
N VAL A 14 -4.95 13.78 18.40
CA VAL A 14 -5.63 15.07 18.27
C VAL A 14 -6.70 14.92 17.21
N LEU A 15 -7.92 15.33 17.53
CA LEU A 15 -9.01 15.44 16.56
C LEU A 15 -9.00 16.87 15.99
N VAL A 16 -8.83 16.98 14.68
CA VAL A 16 -8.91 18.25 13.96
C VAL A 16 -10.20 18.28 13.16
N GLN A 17 -11.00 19.32 13.37
CA GLN A 17 -12.24 19.57 12.63
C GLN A 17 -12.21 20.97 12.05
N ASP A 18 -12.26 21.07 10.73
CA ASP A 18 -12.26 22.36 10.04
C ASP A 18 -13.54 23.14 10.29
N THR A 19 -13.36 24.40 10.70
CA THR A 19 -14.43 25.41 10.76
C THR A 19 -14.55 26.20 9.45
N GLU A 20 -13.44 26.39 8.73
CA GLU A 20 -13.42 27.02 7.41
C GLU A 20 -13.75 25.99 6.33
N LYS A 21 -14.71 26.31 5.48
CA LYS A 21 -15.13 25.47 4.36
C LYS A 21 -14.78 26.12 3.03
N VAL A 22 -14.44 25.28 2.07
CA VAL A 22 -14.18 25.68 0.68
C VAL A 22 -15.05 24.86 -0.26
N ASP A 23 -15.41 25.44 -1.39
CA ASP A 23 -16.19 24.75 -2.42
C ASP A 23 -15.32 23.69 -3.09
N SER A 24 -15.91 22.53 -3.37
CA SER A 24 -15.27 21.33 -3.90
C SER A 24 -16.33 20.44 -4.55
N VAL A 25 -15.93 19.22 -4.91
CA VAL A 25 -16.80 18.21 -5.53
C VAL A 25 -16.69 16.90 -4.76
N MET A 26 -17.81 16.22 -4.58
CA MET A 26 -17.88 14.89 -3.96
C MET A 26 -18.90 14.05 -4.73
N ASP A 27 -18.43 12.99 -5.38
CA ASP A 27 -19.27 12.09 -6.19
C ASP A 27 -20.06 12.84 -7.28
N GLY A 28 -19.35 13.73 -7.99
CA GLY A 28 -19.88 14.58 -9.05
C GLY A 28 -20.82 15.71 -8.59
N GLN A 29 -21.04 15.88 -7.29
CA GLN A 29 -21.91 16.92 -6.74
C GLN A 29 -21.10 18.05 -6.09
N ASP A 30 -21.57 19.29 -6.24
CA ASP A 30 -21.03 20.45 -5.52
C ASP A 30 -21.10 20.19 -4.01
N PHE A 31 -19.96 20.29 -3.32
CA PHE A 31 -19.85 19.95 -1.92
C PHE A 31 -18.86 20.86 -1.18
N GLN A 32 -19.13 21.16 0.09
CA GLN A 32 -18.24 21.98 0.91
C GLN A 32 -17.36 21.11 1.81
N VAL A 33 -16.05 21.24 1.65
CA VAL A 33 -15.04 20.47 2.39
C VAL A 33 -14.28 21.34 3.38
N GLY A 34 -13.74 20.73 4.43
CA GLY A 34 -12.85 21.42 5.36
C GLY A 34 -11.54 21.81 4.68
N ARG A 35 -11.12 23.07 4.82
CA ARG A 35 -9.93 23.57 4.12
C ARG A 35 -8.66 22.79 4.46
N ALA A 36 -8.30 22.71 5.75
CA ALA A 36 -7.03 22.13 6.15
C ALA A 36 -6.98 20.61 5.88
N VAL A 37 -8.07 19.89 6.15
CA VAL A 37 -8.15 18.45 5.86
C VAL A 37 -8.13 18.17 4.37
N HIS A 38 -8.80 18.99 3.55
CA HIS A 38 -8.81 18.82 2.10
C HIS A 38 -7.44 19.11 1.47
N GLU A 39 -6.78 20.21 1.84
CA GLU A 39 -5.41 20.53 1.40
C GLU A 39 -4.42 19.43 1.82
N PHE A 40 -4.53 18.94 3.06
CA PHE A 40 -3.68 17.85 3.55
C PHE A 40 -3.87 16.54 2.76
N ARG A 41 -5.13 16.15 2.52
CA ARG A 41 -5.48 14.98 1.70
C ARG A 41 -4.89 15.12 0.29
N LYS A 42 -5.11 16.28 -0.36
CA LYS A 42 -4.61 16.51 -1.73
C LYS A 42 -3.11 16.34 -1.81
N ARG A 43 -2.36 16.98 -0.92
CA ARG A 43 -0.90 16.87 -0.88
C ARG A 43 -0.40 15.43 -0.73
N LEU A 44 -1.01 14.66 0.18
CA LEU A 44 -0.65 13.25 0.37
C LEU A 44 -0.99 12.41 -0.87
N MET A 45 -2.16 12.61 -1.45
CA MET A 45 -2.60 11.87 -2.63
C MET A 45 -1.74 12.20 -3.86
N CYS A 46 -1.43 13.48 -4.13
CA CYS A 46 -0.50 13.87 -5.21
C CYS A 46 0.85 13.17 -5.05
N GLN A 47 1.43 13.19 -3.85
CA GLN A 47 2.71 12.54 -3.57
C GLN A 47 2.64 11.01 -3.78
N HIS A 48 1.61 10.35 -3.26
CA HIS A 48 1.53 8.89 -3.32
C HIS A 48 1.08 8.37 -4.69
N ILE A 49 0.16 9.04 -5.37
CA ILE A 49 -0.35 8.62 -6.67
C ILE A 49 0.62 9.04 -7.79
N GLY A 50 1.41 10.09 -7.56
CA GLY A 50 2.33 10.67 -8.55
C GLY A 50 1.56 11.55 -9.54
N VAL A 51 0.73 12.45 -9.02
CA VAL A 51 -0.03 13.43 -9.79
C VAL A 51 0.49 14.82 -9.43
N GLU A 52 0.83 15.61 -10.45
CA GLU A 52 1.34 16.97 -10.27
C GLU A 52 0.22 18.00 -10.09
N ASP A 53 -0.90 17.80 -10.77
CA ASP A 53 -2.05 18.69 -10.71
C ASP A 53 -3.04 18.25 -9.62
N GLU A 54 -3.18 19.09 -8.60
CA GLU A 54 -4.13 18.87 -7.51
C GLU A 54 -5.60 18.87 -7.98
N ASP A 55 -5.89 19.43 -9.15
CA ASP A 55 -7.25 19.51 -9.70
C ASP A 55 -7.74 18.14 -10.19
N GLU A 56 -6.83 17.24 -10.58
CA GLU A 56 -7.15 15.85 -10.98
C GLU A 56 -7.68 15.00 -9.81
N ILE A 57 -7.45 15.44 -8.58
CA ILE A 57 -7.78 14.66 -7.37
C ILE A 57 -8.82 15.36 -6.49
N ILE A 58 -9.54 16.34 -7.02
CA ILE A 58 -10.58 17.09 -6.29
C ILE A 58 -11.67 16.13 -5.80
N ASP A 59 -12.27 15.36 -6.71
CA ASP A 59 -13.34 14.41 -6.40
C ASP A 59 -12.79 13.01 -6.14
N CYS A 60 -12.42 12.78 -4.88
CA CYS A 60 -11.88 11.49 -4.44
C CYS A 60 -12.95 10.42 -4.15
N ALA A 61 -14.23 10.74 -4.28
CA ALA A 61 -15.33 9.80 -4.05
C ALA A 61 -15.85 9.17 -5.34
N SER A 62 -15.47 9.71 -6.51
CA SER A 62 -15.89 9.19 -7.81
C SER A 62 -15.34 7.78 -8.08
N ASP A 63 -16.14 6.98 -8.79
CA ASP A 63 -15.75 5.64 -9.25
C ASP A 63 -14.57 5.72 -10.23
N GLU A 64 -14.52 6.75 -11.07
CA GLU A 64 -13.43 7.00 -12.01
C GLU A 64 -12.10 7.20 -11.28
N PHE A 65 -12.09 8.01 -10.22
CA PHE A 65 -10.90 8.23 -9.41
C PHE A 65 -10.46 6.97 -8.67
N TRP A 66 -11.41 6.19 -8.14
CA TRP A 66 -11.13 4.91 -7.51
C TRP A 66 -10.51 3.90 -8.48
N GLN A 67 -11.06 3.79 -9.68
CA GLN A 67 -10.55 2.91 -10.72
C GLN A 67 -9.13 3.33 -11.13
N PHE A 68 -8.89 4.64 -11.30
CA PHE A 68 -7.57 5.19 -11.59
C PHE A 68 -6.51 4.82 -10.53
N ILE A 69 -6.80 5.03 -9.24
CA ILE A 69 -5.91 4.64 -8.14
C ILE A 69 -5.62 3.15 -8.18
N LYS A 70 -6.66 2.34 -8.38
CA LYS A 70 -6.55 0.88 -8.38
C LYS A 70 -5.66 0.39 -9.52
N GLU A 71 -5.89 0.86 -10.73
CA GLU A 71 -5.09 0.51 -11.91
C GLU A 71 -3.62 0.93 -11.74
N ARG A 72 -3.38 2.13 -11.20
CA ARG A 72 -2.03 2.61 -10.93
C ARG A 72 -1.33 1.77 -9.86
N ALA A 73 -2.02 1.45 -8.76
CA ALA A 73 -1.49 0.59 -7.71
C ALA A 73 -1.18 -0.82 -8.21
N GLU A 74 -2.06 -1.42 -9.02
CA GLU A 74 -1.86 -2.73 -9.64
C GLU A 74 -0.66 -2.71 -10.60
N THR A 75 -0.59 -1.70 -11.48
CA THR A 75 0.52 -1.53 -12.43
C THR A 75 1.86 -1.39 -11.71
N ASN A 76 1.95 -0.51 -10.71
CA ASN A 76 3.16 -0.32 -9.93
C ASN A 76 3.57 -1.62 -9.23
N SER A 77 2.63 -2.34 -8.63
CA SER A 77 2.90 -3.61 -7.94
C SER A 77 3.47 -4.67 -8.88
N GLU A 78 2.90 -4.79 -10.07
CA GLU A 78 3.38 -5.72 -11.10
C GLU A 78 4.76 -5.34 -11.62
N ILE A 79 5.06 -4.05 -11.75
CA ILE A 79 6.40 -3.61 -12.14
C ILE A 79 7.42 -3.91 -11.04
N TYR A 80 7.13 -3.55 -9.78
CA TYR A 80 8.01 -3.86 -8.65
C TYR A 80 8.26 -5.37 -8.55
N TYR A 81 7.23 -6.19 -8.75
CA TYR A 81 7.38 -7.64 -8.78
C TYR A 81 8.26 -8.10 -9.95
N LYS A 82 8.06 -7.59 -11.17
CA LYS A 82 8.89 -7.97 -12.33
C LYS A 82 10.36 -7.61 -12.17
N ILE A 83 10.66 -6.45 -11.61
CA ILE A 83 12.04 -5.96 -11.46
C ILE A 83 12.74 -6.64 -10.29
N PHE A 84 12.07 -6.72 -9.14
CA PHE A 84 12.73 -7.05 -7.87
C PHE A 84 12.28 -8.37 -7.25
N LYS A 85 11.24 -9.01 -7.79
CA LYS A 85 10.51 -10.09 -7.09
C LYS A 85 10.11 -9.65 -5.68
N ALA A 86 9.64 -8.40 -5.57
CA ALA A 86 9.38 -7.73 -4.29
C ALA A 86 8.49 -8.57 -3.37
N GLU A 87 8.87 -8.61 -2.09
CA GLU A 87 8.12 -9.26 -1.02
C GLU A 87 7.48 -8.18 -0.14
N PRO A 88 6.19 -8.31 0.26
CA PRO A 88 5.24 -9.35 -0.11
C PRO A 88 4.61 -9.16 -1.52
N SER A 89 4.14 -10.25 -2.13
CA SER A 89 3.49 -10.24 -3.47
C SER A 89 2.39 -11.31 -3.61
N ASN A 90 1.33 -11.03 -4.37
CA ASN A 90 0.25 -11.99 -4.66
C ASN A 90 0.71 -13.20 -5.50
N HIS A 91 1.90 -13.11 -6.12
CA HIS A 91 2.51 -14.21 -6.85
C HIS A 91 3.15 -15.26 -5.91
N GLN A 92 3.45 -14.89 -4.67
CA GLN A 92 4.12 -15.72 -3.67
C GLN A 92 3.08 -16.26 -2.68
N ARG A 93 2.34 -17.29 -3.07
CA ARG A 93 1.20 -17.80 -2.29
C ARG A 93 1.61 -18.83 -1.25
N ASN A 94 2.83 -19.36 -1.35
CA ASN A 94 3.42 -20.34 -0.45
C ASN A 94 4.95 -20.19 -0.39
N PHE A 95 5.62 -20.97 0.48
CA PHE A 95 7.07 -20.91 0.61
C PHE A 95 7.83 -21.39 -0.64
N ASP A 96 7.30 -22.36 -1.38
CA ASP A 96 7.94 -22.85 -2.61
C ASP A 96 7.95 -21.76 -3.70
N ASP A 97 6.85 -21.03 -3.88
CA ASP A 97 6.76 -19.88 -4.80
C ASP A 97 7.82 -18.81 -4.46
N LEU A 98 7.97 -18.52 -3.16
CA LEU A 98 8.92 -17.54 -2.65
C LEU A 98 10.37 -17.97 -2.89
N LEU A 99 10.69 -19.23 -2.61
CA LEU A 99 12.03 -19.78 -2.81
C LEU A 99 12.39 -19.82 -4.29
N ALA A 100 11.44 -20.16 -5.16
CA ALA A 100 11.64 -20.15 -6.61
C ALA A 100 11.96 -18.74 -7.13
N ASP A 101 11.29 -17.71 -6.62
CA ASP A 101 11.58 -16.31 -6.97
C ASP A 101 12.97 -15.87 -6.54
N ARG A 102 13.39 -16.25 -5.31
CA ARG A 102 14.73 -15.94 -4.79
C ARG A 102 15.81 -16.64 -5.60
N GLU A 103 15.63 -17.92 -5.91
CA GLU A 103 16.55 -18.69 -6.75
C GLU A 103 16.66 -18.07 -8.16
N ALA A 104 15.52 -17.67 -8.76
CA ALA A 104 15.52 -16.99 -10.05
C ALA A 104 16.32 -15.68 -10.01
N MET A 105 16.17 -14.88 -8.95
CA MET A 105 16.92 -13.63 -8.76
C MET A 105 18.40 -13.86 -8.49
N GLU A 106 18.78 -14.91 -7.77
CA GLU A 106 20.18 -15.27 -7.54
C GLU A 106 20.88 -15.74 -8.83
N ASN A 107 20.15 -16.47 -9.68
CA ASN A 107 20.65 -16.97 -10.96
C ASN A 107 20.75 -15.90 -12.06
N MET A 108 20.14 -14.73 -11.89
CA MET A 108 20.26 -13.61 -12.82
C MET A 108 21.58 -12.87 -12.63
N SER A 109 22.31 -12.67 -13.73
CA SER A 109 23.47 -11.78 -13.74
C SER A 109 23.06 -10.33 -13.47
N VAL A 110 24.02 -9.52 -12.99
CA VAL A 110 23.81 -8.09 -12.74
C VAL A 110 23.31 -7.36 -13.99
N GLN A 111 23.85 -7.69 -15.18
CA GLN A 111 23.41 -7.08 -16.43
C GLN A 111 21.94 -7.39 -16.73
N GLN A 112 21.52 -8.65 -16.59
CA GLN A 112 20.12 -9.03 -16.80
C GLN A 112 19.16 -8.31 -15.84
N LYS A 113 19.59 -8.09 -14.59
CA LYS A 113 18.80 -7.31 -13.62
C LYS A 113 18.65 -5.86 -14.07
N PHE A 114 19.72 -5.24 -14.55
CA PHE A 114 19.67 -3.88 -15.11
C PHE A 114 18.79 -3.80 -16.36
N ASP A 115 18.91 -4.76 -17.28
CA ASP A 115 18.10 -4.78 -18.50
C ASP A 115 16.59 -4.86 -18.19
N VAL A 116 16.21 -5.65 -17.17
CA VAL A 116 14.82 -5.72 -16.69
C VAL A 116 14.41 -4.41 -16.01
N TYR A 117 15.27 -3.83 -15.17
CA TYR A 117 15.00 -2.55 -14.52
C TYR A 117 14.73 -1.44 -15.54
N GLU A 118 15.65 -1.21 -16.48
CA GLU A 118 15.53 -0.15 -17.50
C GLU A 118 14.29 -0.35 -18.37
N LYS A 119 13.90 -1.59 -18.62
CA LYS A 119 12.71 -1.90 -19.42
C LYS A 119 11.39 -1.49 -18.76
N TYR A 120 11.30 -1.56 -17.44
CA TYR A 120 10.01 -1.43 -16.73
C TYR A 120 9.91 -0.20 -15.82
N ILE A 121 11.03 0.37 -15.37
CA ILE A 121 11.03 1.42 -14.33
C ILE A 121 10.22 2.66 -14.73
N ASP A 122 10.27 3.07 -16.00
CA ASP A 122 9.55 4.24 -16.50
C ASP A 122 8.02 4.09 -16.42
N GLY A 123 7.52 2.86 -16.23
CA GLY A 123 6.10 2.61 -16.01
C GLY A 123 5.64 2.85 -14.56
N VAL A 124 6.57 3.02 -13.61
CA VAL A 124 6.22 3.30 -12.21
C VAL A 124 5.96 4.79 -12.06
N ILE A 125 4.75 5.14 -11.64
CA ILE A 125 4.39 6.53 -11.36
C ILE A 125 3.82 6.61 -9.95
N GLY A 126 4.41 7.48 -9.13
CA GLY A 126 4.09 7.59 -7.71
C GLY A 126 4.62 6.41 -6.89
N HIS A 127 4.00 6.19 -5.74
CA HIS A 127 4.41 5.24 -4.72
C HIS A 127 3.29 4.28 -4.29
N ILE A 128 2.06 4.47 -4.75
CA ILE A 128 0.96 3.53 -4.44
C ILE A 128 1.24 2.16 -5.04
N VAL A 129 1.00 1.14 -4.24
CA VAL A 129 1.03 -0.28 -4.62
C VAL A 129 -0.18 -0.96 -4.00
N GLN A 130 -0.66 -2.01 -4.65
CA GLN A 130 -1.73 -2.84 -4.15
C GLN A 130 -1.20 -3.67 -2.98
N TYR A 131 -1.91 -3.63 -1.85
CA TYR A 131 -1.57 -4.49 -0.73
C TYR A 131 -1.87 -5.95 -1.11
N PRO A 132 -0.89 -6.87 -1.02
CA PRO A 132 -1.02 -8.23 -1.55
C PRO A 132 -1.78 -9.15 -0.60
N ILE A 133 -3.11 -9.18 -0.73
CA ILE A 133 -4.01 -10.00 0.10
C ILE A 133 -3.89 -11.52 -0.12
N HIS A 134 -3.18 -11.97 -1.16
CA HIS A 134 -2.96 -13.38 -1.47
C HIS A 134 -1.53 -13.85 -1.19
N TYR A 135 -0.67 -12.98 -0.65
CA TYR A 135 0.65 -13.37 -0.18
C TYR A 135 0.53 -14.44 0.91
N MET A 136 1.25 -15.55 0.75
CA MET A 136 1.26 -16.68 1.70
C MET A 136 -0.13 -17.26 2.01
N ALA A 137 -1.11 -17.09 1.12
CA ALA A 137 -2.49 -17.51 1.35
C ALA A 137 -2.66 -19.04 1.51
N ASN A 138 -1.67 -19.83 1.07
CA ASN A 138 -1.68 -21.28 1.20
C ASN A 138 -0.85 -21.79 2.40
N GLU A 139 -0.31 -20.89 3.22
CA GLU A 139 0.54 -21.22 4.37
C GLU A 139 -0.15 -20.89 5.69
N SER A 140 0.20 -21.62 6.75
CA SER A 140 -0.17 -21.24 8.10
C SER A 140 0.88 -20.27 8.67
N LEU A 141 0.55 -18.99 8.70
CA LEU A 141 1.43 -17.94 9.25
C LEU A 141 1.32 -17.80 10.78
N ALA A 142 0.45 -18.60 11.41
CA ALA A 142 0.37 -18.62 12.86
C ALA A 142 1.63 -19.26 13.44
N LEU A 143 2.13 -18.72 14.55
CA LEU A 143 3.17 -19.38 15.32
C LEU A 143 2.69 -20.77 15.76
N ASP A 144 3.53 -21.78 15.55
CA ASP A 144 3.23 -23.13 16.03
C ASP A 144 3.23 -23.13 17.56
N THR A 145 2.04 -23.27 18.13
CA THR A 145 1.83 -23.25 19.58
C THR A 145 2.36 -24.50 20.30
N LEU A 146 2.84 -25.50 19.55
CA LEU A 146 3.44 -26.73 20.09
C LEU A 146 4.95 -26.62 20.33
N ASP A 147 5.60 -25.58 19.80
CA ASP A 147 7.00 -25.31 20.08
C ASP A 147 7.12 -24.47 21.36
N TYR A 148 7.81 -25.03 22.36
CA TYR A 148 8.01 -24.39 23.66
C TYR A 148 8.84 -23.09 23.57
N HIS A 149 9.60 -22.89 22.48
CA HIS A 149 10.27 -21.63 22.20
C HIS A 149 9.32 -20.52 21.75
N HIS A 150 8.08 -20.83 21.37
CA HIS A 150 7.05 -19.90 20.90
C HIS A 150 5.93 -19.64 21.91
N LEU A 151 6.20 -19.78 23.21
CA LEU A 151 5.26 -19.39 24.28
C LEU A 151 5.12 -17.87 24.42
N VAL A 152 4.63 -17.21 23.37
CA VAL A 152 4.32 -15.79 23.34
C VAL A 152 2.81 -15.61 23.43
N PRO A 153 2.30 -14.79 24.38
CA PRO A 153 0.89 -14.47 24.45
C PRO A 153 0.37 -13.91 23.11
N LYS A 154 -0.74 -14.43 22.59
CA LYS A 154 -1.35 -13.91 21.34
C LYS A 154 -1.62 -12.41 21.39
N ILE A 155 -1.91 -11.89 22.59
CA ILE A 155 -2.17 -10.46 22.83
C ILE A 155 -0.99 -9.57 22.42
N SER A 156 0.24 -10.11 22.41
CA SER A 156 1.45 -9.41 21.97
C SER A 156 1.41 -9.03 20.48
N PHE A 157 0.58 -9.69 19.68
CA PHE A 157 0.45 -9.46 18.23
C PHE A 157 -0.83 -8.68 17.85
N THR A 158 -1.60 -8.22 18.84
CA THR A 158 -2.92 -7.57 18.64
C THR A 158 -2.97 -6.18 19.24
#